data_AF-A0A8T5UQ01-F1
#
_entry.id   AF-A0A8T5UQ01-F1
#
_cell.length_a   1.000
_cell.length_b   1.000
_cell.length_c   1.000
_cell.angle_alpha   90.00
_cell.angle_beta   90.00
_cell.angle_gamma   90.00
#
_symmetry.space_group_name_H-M   'P 1'
#
loop_
_entity.id
_entity.type
_entity.pdbx_description
1 polymer ?
#
loop_
_entity_poly.entity_id
_entity_poly.type
_entity_poly.pdbx_seq_one_letter_code
_entity_poly.pdbx_strand_id
1 'polypeptide(L)' 'MSAVPSLKNESISISISMFIDWCKYKNIFYNNVYLEEYDWTIKMPLIPKRTQKEFKLKKFDLTKYTYLLSY' A
#
# COMPACT_ATOMS: atom_id res chain seq x y z
N MET A 1 3.88 -28.04 -5.05
CA MET A 1 3.85 -26.59 -4.79
C MET A 1 3.72 -25.88 -6.12
N SER A 2 2.62 -25.17 -6.35
CA SER A 2 2.43 -24.43 -7.60
C SER A 2 3.23 -23.12 -7.53
N ALA A 3 4.25 -22.99 -8.38
CA ALA A 3 5.01 -21.76 -8.50
C ALA A 3 4.12 -20.72 -9.20
N VAL A 4 3.74 -19.66 -8.49
CA VAL A 4 3.03 -18.51 -9.07
C VAL A 4 3.97 -17.89 -10.12
N PRO A 5 3.55 -17.74 -11.38
CA PRO A 5 4.40 -17.16 -12.41
C PRO A 5 4.71 -15.71 -12.02
N SER A 6 6.00 -15.40 -11.93
CA SER A 6 6.50 -14.02 -11.89
C SER A 6 6.05 -13.34 -13.18
N LEU A 7 5.16 -12.33 -13.06
CA LEU A 7 4.65 -11.52 -14.16
C LEU A 7 5.80 -10.75 -14.81
N LYS A 8 6.52 -11.42 -15.71
CA LYS A 8 7.26 -10.81 -16.80
C LYS A 8 6.29 -10.71 -17.97
N ASN A 9 5.90 -9.48 -18.31
CA ASN A 9 5.84 -8.93 -19.68
C ASN A 9 4.72 -7.89 -19.84
N GLU A 10 5.13 -6.77 -20.44
CA GLU A 10 4.34 -5.95 -21.37
C GLU A 10 3.09 -5.24 -20.83
N SER A 11 3.28 -3.99 -20.40
CA SER A 11 2.26 -2.92 -20.48
C SER A 11 0.88 -3.24 -19.88
N ILE A 12 0.83 -3.92 -18.72
CA ILE A 12 -0.32 -3.73 -17.82
C ILE A 12 -0.11 -2.36 -17.21
N SER A 13 -0.93 -1.38 -17.60
CA SER A 13 -0.94 -0.05 -16.99
C SER A 13 -1.59 -0.12 -15.61
N ILE A 14 -0.99 -0.93 -14.73
CA ILE A 14 -1.38 -1.03 -13.33
C ILE A 14 -1.27 0.38 -12.76
N SER A 15 -2.42 0.99 -12.50
CA SER A 15 -2.47 2.33 -11.92
C SER A 15 -2.09 2.19 -10.45
N ILE A 16 -0.85 2.60 -10.15
CA ILE A 16 -0.25 2.52 -8.82
C ILE A 16 -0.25 3.92 -8.22
N SER A 17 -0.98 4.10 -7.13
CA SER A 17 -1.04 5.35 -6.38
C SER A 17 -0.27 5.21 -5.07
N MET A 18 0.67 6.13 -4.79
CA MET A 18 1.45 6.12 -3.54
C MET A 18 1.04 7.29 -2.65
N PHE A 19 0.89 7.03 -1.35
CA PHE A 19 0.57 8.08 -0.38
C PHE A 19 1.18 7.80 1.00
N ILE A 20 1.48 8.87 1.72
CA ILE A 20 1.99 8.81 3.09
C ILE A 20 0.82 8.92 4.06
N ASP A 21 0.78 8.01 5.03
CA ASP A 21 -0.25 7.95 6.06
C ASP A 21 0.41 8.00 7.44
N TRP A 22 -0.08 8.86 8.33
CA TRP A 22 0.43 8.95 9.69
C TRP A 22 -0.50 8.25 10.67
N CYS A 23 0.00 7.17 11.28
CA CYS A 23 -0.74 6.49 12.33
C CYS A 23 -0.44 7.12 13.69
N LYS A 24 -1.32 8.04 14.14
CA LYS A 24 -1.21 8.69 15.45
C LYS A 24 -1.04 7.72 16.63
N TYR A 25 -1.79 6.61 16.64
CA TYR A 25 -1.76 5.63 17.74
C TYR A 25 -0.40 4.95 17.90
N LYS A 26 0.30 4.69 16.79
CA LYS A 26 1.61 4.02 16.81
C LYS A 26 2.77 5.02 16.68
N ASN A 27 2.45 6.29 16.42
CA ASN A 27 3.39 7.33 16.04
C ASN A 27 4.37 6.87 14.94
N ILE A 28 3.81 6.27 13.87
CA ILE A 28 4.58 5.74 12.73
C ILE A 28 3.99 6.31 11.44
N PHE A 29 4.86 6.80 10.57
CA PHE A 29 4.54 7.11 9.18
C PHE A 29 4.61 5.84 8.34
N TYR A 30 3.60 5.63 7.51
CA TYR A 30 3.53 4.53 6.57
C TYR A 30 3.61 5.10 5.16
N ASN A 31 4.44 4.47 4.33
CA ASN A 31 4.37 4.58 2.89
C ASN A 31 3.39 3.52 2.38
N ASN A 32 2.28 3.96 1.81
CA ASN A 32 1.24 3.08 1.31
C ASN A 32 1.27 3.07 -0.21
N VAL A 33 1.23 1.86 -0.77
CA VAL A 33 1.10 1.63 -2.21
C VAL A 33 -0.29 1.07 -2.46
N TYR A 34 -1.09 1.81 -3.22
CA TYR A 34 -2.43 1.41 -3.64
C TYR A 34 -2.39 0.85 -5.06
N LEU A 35 -2.92 -0.35 -5.19
CA LEU A 35 -3.10 -1.06 -6.45
C LEU A 35 -4.57 -0.90 -6.85
N GLU A 36 -4.85 0.04 -7.76
CA GLU A 36 -6.22 0.43 -8.11
C GLU A 36 -7.02 -0.73 -8.72
N GLU A 37 -6.40 -1.53 -9.58
CA GLU A 37 -7.07 -2.66 -10.25
C GLU A 37 -7.53 -3.77 -9.28
N TYR A 38 -6.90 -3.86 -8.11
CA TYR A 38 -7.14 -4.93 -7.16
C TYR A 38 -7.84 -4.45 -5.89
N ASP A 39 -8.07 -3.14 -5.74
CA ASP A 39 -8.51 -2.51 -4.50
C ASP A 39 -7.64 -2.93 -3.29
N TRP A 40 -6.33 -3.04 -3.48
CA TRP A 40 -5.41 -3.52 -2.44
C TRP A 40 -4.38 -2.46 -2.06
N THR A 41 -4.10 -2.34 -0.77
CA THR A 41 -3.09 -1.42 -0.23
C THR A 41 -1.99 -2.19 0.48
N ILE A 42 -0.76 -1.96 0.06
CA ILE A 42 0.45 -2.42 0.74
C ILE A 42 0.94 -1.29 1.64
N LYS A 43 0.88 -1.50 2.96
CA LYS A 43 1.40 -0.55 3.96
C LYS A 43 2.80 -0.96 4.39
N MET A 44 3.73 -0.02 4.27
CA MET A 44 5.14 -0.19 4.65
C MET A 44 5.51 0.90 5.66
N PRO A 45 6.21 0.61 6.78
CA PRO A 45 6.71 1.69 7.63
C PRO A 45 7.75 2.52 6.87
N LEU A 46 7.61 3.84 6.88
CA LEU A 46 8.53 4.77 6.20
C LEU A 46 9.95 4.67 6.77
N ILE A 47 10.04 4.51 8.09
CA ILE A 47 11.30 4.27 8.81
C ILE A 47 11.22 2.88 9.42
N PRO A 48 11.92 1.88 8.87
CA PRO A 48 11.88 0.52 9.39
C PRO A 48 12.58 0.48 10.76
N LYS A 49 11.84 0.15 11.82
CA LYS A 49 12.45 -0.25 13.09
C LYS A 49 13.09 -1.63 12.89
N ARG A 50 14.23 -1.91 13.55
CA ARG A 50 14.97 -3.18 13.42
C ARG A 50 14.10 -4.44 13.58
N THR A 51 12.96 -4.33 14.27
CA THR A 51 12.01 -5.42 14.53
C THR A 51 10.76 -5.40 13.64
N GLN A 52 10.50 -4.36 12.85
CA GLN A 52 9.28 -4.20 12.04
C GLN A 52 9.63 -4.05 10.55
N LYS A 53 10.09 -5.15 9.93
CA LYS A 53 10.11 -5.32 8.47
C LYS A 53 8.83 -6.02 7.96
N GLU A 54 7.72 -5.85 8.66
CA GLU A 54 6.45 -6.45 8.26
C GLU A 54 5.71 -5.53 7.29
N PHE A 55 5.59 -5.97 6.04
CA PHE A 55 4.66 -5.38 5.08
C PHE A 55 3.24 -5.82 5.43
N LYS A 56 2.29 -4.88 5.46
CA LYS A 56 0.89 -5.20 5.74
C LYS A 56 0.07 -5.02 4.49
N LEU A 57 -0.50 -6.11 4.03
CA LEU A 57 -1.43 -6.11 2.91
C LEU A 57 -2.85 -5.97 3.45
N LYS A 58 -3.60 -5.00 2.95
CA LYS A 58 -4.97 -4.71 3.36
C LYS A 58 -5.84 -4.49 2.13
N LYS A 59 -7.06 -5.01 2.17
CA LYS A 59 -8.08 -4.57 1.22
C LYS A 59 -8.36 -3.09 1.46
N PHE A 60 -8.36 -2.32 0.38
CA PHE A 60 -8.67 -0.90 0.40
C PHE A 60 -10.14 -0.70 0.71
N ASP A 61 -10.42 0.36 1.44
CA ASP A 61 -11.76 0.68 1.94
C ASP A 61 -11.89 2.18 1.97
N LEU A 62 -12.66 2.72 1.02
CA LEU A 62 -12.90 4.16 0.85
C LEU A 62 -13.39 4.82 2.15
N THR A 63 -14.15 4.10 2.99
CA THR A 63 -14.68 4.64 4.24
C THR A 63 -13.59 4.97 5.26
N LYS A 64 -12.43 4.31 5.16
CA LYS A 64 -11.30 4.50 6.08
C LYS A 64 -10.34 5.59 5.63
N TYR A 65 -10.39 6.00 4.36
CA TYR A 65 -9.47 6.98 3.80
C TYR A 65 -10.24 8.24 3.44
N THR A 66 -10.14 9.25 4.30
CA THR A 66 -10.60 10.60 3.97
C THR A 66 -9.59 11.20 3.00
N TYR A 67 -9.89 11.13 1.70
CA TYR A 67 -9.15 11.91 0.72
C TYR A 67 -9.52 13.39 0.89
N LEU A 68 -8.53 14.22 1.18
CA LEU A 68 -8.65 15.66 0.94
C LEU A 68 -8.63 15.86 -0.57
N LEU A 69 -9.81 15.78 -1.19
CA LEU A 69 -9.99 16.26 -2.55
C LEU A 69 -9.87 17.79 -2.49
N SER A 70 -8.71 18.31 -2.89
CA SER A 70 -8.58 19.73 -3.18
C SER A 70 -9.25 19.96 -4.54
N TYR A 71 -10.33 20.74 -4.52
CA TYR A 71 -11.03 21.22 -5.71
C TYR A 71 -10.28 22.39 -6.35
#